data_AF-A0A0J8QK72-F1
#
_entry.id   AF-A0A0J8QK72-F1
#
_cell.length_a   1.000
_cell.length_b   1.000
_cell.length_c   1.000
_cell.angle_alpha   90.00
_cell.angle_beta   90.00
_cell.angle_gamma   90.00
#
_symmetry.space_group_name_H-M   'P 1'
#
loop_
_entity.id
_entity.type
_entity.pdbx_description
1 polymer ?
#
loop_
_entity_poly.entity_id
_entity_poly.type
_entity_poly.pdbx_seq_one_letter_code
_entity_poly.pdbx_strand_id
1 'polypeptide(L)'
;MRPDTPRDPLAGPDSGPESPYPIRLSGPVIKGFGRGSKENTVRSVEIHILPHLSLQSSPSASPLSSTPTTPDPTSSPGDNSASKPPHTRHHFHHFPDFYGTPLNLLILGYIRPEYDYVSLEALVEDIRVDCEVAKRSLARRKYICFIQEGGDVDDEGTKEARKWLRTF
;
A
#
# COMPACT_ATOMS: atom_id res chain seq x y z
N MET A 1 17.85 11.64 13.12
CA MET A 1 17.87 12.29 11.78
C MET A 1 17.76 11.23 10.68
N ARG A 2 16.95 11.49 9.64
CA ARG A 2 16.78 10.62 8.45
C ARG A 2 18.13 10.40 7.72
N PRO A 3 18.53 9.16 7.39
CA PRO A 3 19.75 8.89 6.62
C PRO A 3 19.57 9.19 5.13
N ASP A 4 20.63 9.60 4.44
CA ASP A 4 20.63 9.92 3.00
C ASP A 4 20.83 8.70 2.09
N THR A 5 21.06 7.52 2.67
CA THR A 5 21.26 6.28 1.90
C THR A 5 19.95 5.71 1.37
N PRO A 6 19.95 5.09 0.18
CA PRO A 6 18.78 4.37 -0.32
C PRO A 6 18.28 3.33 0.68
N ARG A 7 16.95 3.26 0.84
CA ARG A 7 16.30 2.33 1.76
C ARG A 7 16.21 0.93 1.15
N ASP A 8 16.34 -0.09 2.00
CA ASP A 8 16.10 -1.48 1.60
C ASP A 8 14.65 -1.63 1.09
N PRO A 9 14.43 -2.18 -0.12
CA PRO A 9 13.09 -2.42 -0.63
C PRO A 9 12.32 -3.52 0.12
N LEU A 10 12.97 -4.28 1.00
CA LEU A 10 12.38 -5.37 1.79
C LEU A 10 12.69 -5.21 3.28
N ALA A 11 11.84 -5.80 4.12
CA ALA A 11 11.99 -5.81 5.56
C ALA A 11 11.92 -7.25 6.09
N GLY A 12 12.87 -7.63 6.95
CA GLY A 12 12.96 -8.98 7.51
C GLY A 12 13.49 -10.04 6.53
N PRO A 13 13.81 -11.25 7.03
CA PRO A 13 14.53 -12.27 6.25
C PRO A 13 13.61 -13.06 5.30
N ASP A 14 14.18 -13.63 4.24
CA ASP A 14 13.41 -14.38 3.24
C ASP A 14 12.88 -15.74 3.77
N SER A 15 13.45 -16.23 4.87
CA SER A 15 13.03 -17.42 5.60
C SER A 15 11.65 -17.28 6.27
N GLY A 16 11.17 -16.04 6.47
CA GLY A 16 9.91 -15.74 7.14
C GLY A 16 10.10 -14.90 8.40
N PRO A 17 9.02 -14.62 9.15
CA PRO A 17 9.12 -13.92 10.43
C PRO A 17 10.03 -14.70 11.41
N GLU A 18 11.04 -14.03 11.97
CA GLU A 18 11.90 -14.58 13.01
C GLU A 18 11.49 -14.05 14.39
N SER A 19 11.86 -14.78 15.46
CA SER A 19 11.59 -14.37 16.85
C SER A 19 12.03 -12.91 17.07
N PRO A 20 11.16 -12.04 17.64
CA PRO A 20 9.93 -12.32 18.40
C PRO A 20 8.63 -12.40 17.58
N TYR A 21 8.70 -12.35 16.26
CA TYR A 21 7.52 -12.41 15.39
C TYR A 21 7.06 -13.86 15.15
N PRO A 22 5.76 -14.09 14.91
CA PRO A 22 4.66 -13.11 14.86
C PRO A 22 4.17 -12.66 16.24
N ILE A 23 3.85 -11.37 16.39
CA ILE A 23 3.29 -10.79 17.64
C ILE A 23 1.81 -10.51 17.44
N ARG A 24 0.96 -10.97 18.37
CA ARG A 24 -0.50 -10.75 18.37
C ARG A 24 -0.86 -9.67 19.38
N LEU A 25 -1.64 -8.67 18.94
CA LEU A 25 -2.19 -7.62 19.79
C LEU A 25 -3.68 -7.45 19.52
N SER A 26 -4.52 -7.36 20.55
CA SER A 26 -5.95 -7.14 20.41
C SER A 26 -6.45 -6.07 21.36
N GLY A 27 -7.41 -5.26 20.93
CA GLY A 27 -8.07 -4.28 21.78
C GLY A 27 -9.11 -3.45 21.04
N PRO A 28 -9.96 -2.70 21.76
CA PRO A 28 -10.90 -1.79 21.14
C PRO A 28 -10.15 -0.62 20.48
N VAL A 29 -10.66 -0.16 19.34
CA VAL A 29 -10.13 1.03 18.67
C VAL A 29 -10.49 2.26 19.48
N ILE A 30 -9.48 2.90 20.07
CA ILE A 30 -9.66 4.11 20.89
C ILE A 30 -9.32 5.37 20.11
N LYS A 31 -9.91 6.49 20.52
CA LYS A 31 -9.55 7.80 19.97
C LYS A 31 -8.14 8.18 20.44
N GLY A 32 -7.30 8.58 19.49
CA GLY A 32 -5.98 9.12 19.80
C GLY A 32 -6.03 10.55 20.35
N PHE A 33 -4.88 11.06 20.77
CA PHE A 33 -4.71 12.44 21.24
C PHE A 33 -4.10 13.31 20.12
N GLY A 34 -4.66 14.50 19.86
CA GLY A 34 -4.06 15.50 18.97
C GLY A 34 -4.40 15.39 17.46
N ARG A 35 -3.39 15.60 16.60
CA ARG A 35 -3.50 15.80 15.14
C ARG A 35 -3.87 14.49 14.42
N GLY A 36 -5.12 14.34 14.03
CA GLY A 36 -5.57 13.18 13.26
C GLY A 36 -4.93 13.16 11.87
N SER A 37 -4.46 11.99 11.41
CA SER A 37 -3.95 11.83 10.04
C SER A 37 -5.00 12.18 8.98
N LYS A 38 -6.30 12.13 9.33
CA LYS A 38 -7.43 12.56 8.50
C LYS A 38 -7.39 14.05 8.13
N GLU A 39 -6.80 14.91 8.96
CA GLU A 39 -6.80 16.38 8.76
C GLU A 39 -5.68 16.85 7.82
N ASN A 40 -4.76 15.96 7.45
CA ASN A 40 -3.73 16.27 6.47
C ASN A 40 -4.25 15.91 5.06
N THR A 41 -4.82 16.90 4.37
CA THR A 41 -5.43 16.75 3.04
C THR A 41 -4.47 16.23 1.96
N VAL A 42 -3.15 16.29 2.21
CA VAL A 42 -2.09 15.77 1.32
C VAL A 42 -1.64 14.33 1.71
N ARG A 43 -2.08 13.79 2.86
CA ARG A 43 -1.47 12.59 3.50
C ARG A 43 -2.41 11.51 4.02
N SER A 44 -3.69 11.49 3.66
CA SER A 44 -4.45 10.24 3.73
C SER A 44 -4.13 9.38 2.50
N VAL A 45 -2.85 9.06 2.29
CA VAL A 45 -2.49 7.89 1.48
C VAL A 45 -2.66 6.73 2.44
N GLU A 46 -3.93 6.32 2.52
CA GLU A 46 -4.48 5.38 3.48
C GLU A 46 -3.60 4.15 3.69
N ILE A 47 -3.61 3.63 4.92
CA ILE A 47 -3.35 2.23 5.15
C ILE A 47 -4.30 1.48 4.22
N HIS A 48 -3.79 0.98 3.10
CA HIS A 48 -4.51 0.01 2.31
C HIS A 48 -4.70 -1.19 3.25
N ILE A 49 -5.82 -1.25 3.95
CA ILE A 49 -6.40 -2.53 4.33
C ILE A 49 -6.70 -3.14 2.97
N LEU A 50 -5.74 -3.89 2.43
CA LEU A 50 -5.81 -4.47 1.10
C LEU A 50 -7.18 -5.15 1.02
N PRO A 51 -8.13 -4.66 0.21
CA PRO A 51 -9.26 -5.49 -0.12
C PRO A 51 -8.64 -6.72 -0.79
N HIS A 52 -8.98 -7.89 -0.26
CA HIS A 52 -8.69 -9.21 -0.78
C HIS A 52 -8.16 -9.17 -2.22
N LEU A 53 -6.88 -9.55 -2.39
CA LEU A 53 -6.17 -9.81 -3.65
C LEU A 53 -7.13 -10.18 -4.80
N SER A 54 -7.68 -9.20 -5.50
CA SER A 54 -8.33 -9.39 -6.79
C SER A 54 -7.29 -9.09 -7.86
N LEU A 55 -6.39 -10.05 -8.05
CA LEU A 55 -5.77 -10.32 -9.34
C LEU A 55 -6.89 -10.64 -10.34
N GLN A 56 -7.54 -9.62 -10.88
CA GLN A 56 -8.39 -9.77 -12.04
C GLN A 56 -7.78 -8.96 -13.19
N SER A 57 -6.93 -9.70 -13.91
CA SER A 57 -6.88 -9.78 -15.37
C SER A 57 -6.80 -8.46 -16.13
N SER A 58 -5.62 -8.20 -16.69
CA SER A 58 -5.49 -7.51 -17.98
C SER A 58 -6.38 -8.17 -19.04
N PRO A 59 -7.03 -7.36 -19.89
CA PRO A 59 -7.01 -7.62 -21.33
C PRO A 59 -6.68 -6.29 -22.05
N SER A 60 -6.18 -6.22 -23.27
CA SER A 60 -5.83 -7.19 -24.31
C SER A 60 -4.96 -6.43 -25.30
N ALA A 61 -4.15 -7.17 -26.04
CA ALA A 61 -3.35 -6.70 -27.17
C ALA A 61 -4.19 -6.12 -28.34
N SER A 62 -3.46 -5.38 -29.18
CA SER A 62 -3.75 -4.65 -30.44
C SER A 62 -4.60 -5.38 -31.51
N PRO A 63 -5.05 -4.74 -32.63
CA PRO A 63 -4.15 -4.51 -33.79
C PRO A 63 -4.43 -3.26 -34.68
N LEU A 64 -3.47 -3.02 -35.59
CA LEU A 64 -3.40 -2.03 -36.68
C LEU A 64 -4.46 -2.21 -37.80
N SER A 65 -4.85 -1.13 -38.50
CA SER A 65 -5.12 -1.02 -39.97
C SER A 65 -5.59 0.42 -40.30
N SER A 66 -4.88 1.30 -41.04
CA SER A 66 -4.61 1.41 -42.49
C SER A 66 -5.33 2.60 -43.18
N THR A 67 -4.60 3.72 -43.39
CA THR A 67 -4.51 4.62 -44.60
C THR A 67 -5.77 5.18 -45.33
N PRO A 68 -5.66 6.14 -46.29
CA PRO A 68 -5.12 7.51 -46.24
C PRO A 68 -6.03 8.54 -47.00
N THR A 69 -6.01 9.85 -46.71
CA THR A 69 -6.34 10.91 -47.70
C THR A 69 -5.80 12.28 -47.24
N THR A 70 -4.88 12.86 -48.01
CA THR A 70 -4.51 14.29 -48.09
C THR A 70 -5.14 14.90 -49.36
N PRO A 71 -5.09 16.22 -49.67
CA PRO A 71 -4.47 17.38 -49.00
C PRO A 71 -5.47 18.56 -48.77
N ASP A 72 -5.19 19.59 -47.97
CA ASP A 72 -4.53 20.83 -48.42
C ASP A 72 -4.12 21.73 -47.23
N PRO A 73 -3.18 22.68 -47.45
CA PRO A 73 -2.53 23.49 -46.43
C PRO A 73 -3.29 24.80 -46.20
N THR A 74 -3.10 25.43 -45.04
CA THR A 74 -2.80 26.87 -44.86
C THR A 74 -2.94 27.21 -43.37
N SER A 75 -2.02 28.04 -42.89
CA SER A 75 -2.02 28.82 -41.64
C SER A 75 -1.32 28.22 -40.41
N SER A 76 -0.37 29.05 -39.96
CA SER A 76 0.67 28.92 -38.95
C SER A 76 0.13 29.10 -37.51
N PRO A 77 0.96 29.49 -36.51
CA PRO A 77 1.71 28.61 -35.64
C PRO A 77 1.30 28.74 -34.16
N GLY A 78 1.47 27.66 -33.40
CA GLY A 78 1.72 27.72 -31.96
C GLY A 78 0.50 27.99 -31.07
N ASP A 79 -0.09 26.91 -30.55
CA ASP A 79 -0.54 26.91 -29.16
C ASP A 79 -0.44 25.49 -28.59
N ASN A 80 0.69 25.21 -27.94
CA ASN A 80 0.92 23.95 -27.25
C ASN A 80 0.25 24.03 -25.87
N SER A 81 -1.07 24.17 -25.84
CA SER A 81 -1.83 23.93 -24.61
C SER A 81 -1.86 22.42 -24.41
N ALA A 82 -0.79 21.91 -23.81
CA ALA A 82 -0.69 20.52 -23.38
C ALA A 82 -1.91 20.24 -22.48
N SER A 83 -2.88 19.54 -23.06
CA SER A 83 -4.06 19.05 -22.37
C SER A 83 -3.58 18.23 -21.18
N LYS A 84 -3.64 18.85 -20.00
CA LYS A 84 -3.45 18.20 -18.71
C LYS A 84 -4.25 16.91 -18.74
N PRO A 85 -3.63 15.73 -18.52
CA PRO A 85 -4.37 14.48 -18.60
C PRO A 85 -5.56 14.55 -17.64
N PRO A 86 -6.73 14.02 -18.02
CA PRO A 86 -7.93 14.09 -17.22
C PRO A 86 -7.61 13.58 -15.83
N HIS A 87 -7.85 14.42 -14.82
CA HIS A 87 -7.71 14.07 -13.42
C HIS A 87 -8.61 12.87 -13.15
N THR A 88 -8.03 11.66 -13.16
CA THR A 88 -8.70 10.46 -12.71
C THR A 88 -9.01 10.69 -11.23
N ARG A 89 -10.24 11.10 -10.95
CA ARG A 89 -10.72 11.34 -9.59
C ARG A 89 -10.85 9.97 -8.96
N HIS A 90 -9.80 9.55 -8.26
CA HIS A 90 -9.84 8.36 -7.42
C HIS A 90 -10.99 8.55 -6.43
N HIS A 91 -12.08 7.80 -6.63
CA HIS A 91 -13.20 7.76 -5.70
C HIS A 91 -12.73 6.95 -4.51
N PHE A 92 -12.25 7.63 -3.47
CA PHE A 92 -11.87 6.99 -2.24
C PHE A 92 -13.14 6.61 -1.47
N HIS A 93 -13.28 5.33 -1.14
CA HIS A 93 -14.33 4.87 -0.24
C HIS A 93 -13.96 5.28 1.18
N HIS A 94 -14.59 6.34 1.67
CA HIS A 94 -14.44 6.72 3.07
C HIS A 94 -15.19 5.72 3.94
N PHE A 95 -14.46 4.92 4.71
CA PHE A 95 -15.08 4.10 5.75
C PHE A 95 -15.53 4.99 6.91
N PRO A 96 -16.68 4.67 7.54
CA PRO A 96 -17.07 5.32 8.78
C PRO A 96 -16.02 5.09 9.86
N ASP A 97 -15.95 6.00 10.83
CA ASP A 97 -15.15 5.78 12.03
C ASP A 97 -15.60 4.49 12.73
N PHE A 98 -14.64 3.70 13.22
CA PHE A 98 -14.88 2.39 13.84
C PHE A 98 -14.38 2.35 15.29
N TYR A 99 -14.46 3.48 16.00
CA TYR A 99 -14.11 3.53 17.42
C TYR A 99 -14.96 2.56 18.25
N GLY A 100 -14.36 1.96 19.27
CA GLY A 100 -14.97 0.93 20.12
C GLY A 100 -15.03 -0.46 19.49
N THR A 101 -14.79 -0.61 18.18
CA THR A 101 -14.74 -1.94 17.55
C THR A 101 -13.49 -2.71 17.98
N PRO A 102 -13.58 -4.03 18.20
CA PRO A 102 -12.41 -4.86 18.46
C PRO A 102 -11.50 -4.90 17.22
N LEU A 103 -10.19 -4.71 17.43
CA LEU A 103 -9.18 -4.80 16.40
C LEU A 103 -8.12 -5.82 16.80
N ASN A 104 -7.84 -6.77 15.89
CA ASN A 104 -6.74 -7.71 16.01
C ASN A 104 -5.61 -7.30 15.07
N LEU A 105 -4.39 -7.25 15.59
CA LEU A 105 -3.17 -6.91 14.87
C LEU A 105 -2.19 -8.07 14.95
N LEU A 106 -1.61 -8.44 13.81
CA LEU A 106 -0.56 -9.43 13.68
C LEU A 106 0.69 -8.77 13.10
N ILE A 107 1.71 -8.57 13.92
CA ILE A 107 2.97 -7.93 13.52
C ILE A 107 3.94 -9.03 13.06
N LEU A 108 4.47 -8.89 11.85
CA LEU A 108 5.32 -9.91 11.20
C LEU A 108 6.78 -9.47 11.02
N GLY A 109 7.11 -8.23 11.34
CA GLY A 109 8.46 -7.72 11.18
C GLY A 109 8.58 -6.23 11.50
N TYR A 110 9.79 -5.73 11.33
CA TYR A 110 10.18 -4.36 11.59
C TYR A 110 10.77 -3.73 10.34
N ILE A 111 10.33 -2.52 10.00
CA ILE A 111 10.78 -1.82 8.78
C ILE A 111 11.97 -0.90 9.07
N ARG A 112 11.86 -0.04 10.09
CA ARG A 112 12.90 0.95 10.43
C ARG A 112 12.66 1.61 11.80
N PRO A 113 13.69 2.26 12.37
CA PRO A 113 13.49 3.14 13.50
C PRO A 113 12.78 4.43 13.11
N GLU A 114 12.34 5.15 14.15
CA GLU A 114 11.85 6.50 14.02
C GLU A 114 12.95 7.43 13.51
N TYR A 115 12.58 8.34 12.62
CA TYR A 115 13.49 9.34 12.09
C TYR A 115 12.95 10.72 12.43
N ASP A 116 13.87 11.63 12.78
CA ASP A 116 13.55 13.06 12.85
C ASP A 116 13.45 13.64 11.45
N TYR A 117 12.32 14.29 11.17
CA TYR A 117 12.05 14.93 9.90
C TYR A 117 12.10 16.44 10.04
N VAL A 118 12.89 17.08 9.17
CA VAL A 118 12.96 18.54 9.07
C VAL A 118 11.82 19.13 8.24
N SER A 119 11.16 18.31 7.41
CA SER A 119 10.04 18.71 6.58
C SER A 119 8.91 17.68 6.58
N LEU A 120 7.72 18.20 6.37
CA LEU A 120 6.50 17.42 6.33
C LEU A 120 6.46 16.53 5.06
N GLU A 121 7.10 16.97 3.97
CA GLU A 121 7.28 16.26 2.69
C GLU A 121 8.18 15.03 2.86
N ALA A 122 9.32 15.18 3.53
CA ALA A 122 10.23 14.05 3.80
C ALA A 122 9.55 12.95 4.63
N LEU A 123 8.70 13.34 5.58
CA LEU A 123 7.87 12.40 6.35
C LEU A 123 6.91 11.61 5.44
N VAL A 124 6.28 12.25 4.44
CA VAL A 124 5.36 11.54 3.51
C VAL A 124 6.10 10.56 2.64
N GLU A 125 7.20 11.01 2.08
CA GLU A 125 7.99 10.18 1.18
C GLU A 125 8.40 8.91 1.90
N ASP A 126 8.89 9.00 3.14
CA ASP A 126 9.25 7.84 3.91
C ASP A 126 8.05 6.97 4.30
N ILE A 127 6.89 7.55 4.62
CA ILE A 127 5.66 6.77 4.86
C ILE A 127 5.25 6.00 3.60
N ARG A 128 5.34 6.62 2.42
CA ARG A 128 5.04 5.94 1.14
C ARG A 128 6.01 4.80 0.87
N VAL A 129 7.30 5.02 1.14
CA VAL A 129 8.31 3.96 1.05
C VAL A 129 8.03 2.84 2.06
N ASP A 130 7.66 3.17 3.30
CA ASP A 130 7.29 2.19 4.33
C ASP A 130 6.14 1.30 3.85
N CYS A 131 5.09 1.89 3.27
CA CYS A 131 3.96 1.14 2.71
C CYS A 131 4.38 0.20 1.59
N GLU A 132 5.28 0.65 0.70
CA GLU A 132 5.74 -0.15 -0.42
C GLU A 132 6.66 -1.30 0.04
N VAL A 133 7.56 -1.03 0.99
CA VAL A 133 8.39 -2.05 1.64
C VAL A 133 7.51 -3.09 2.32
N ALA A 134 6.48 -2.67 3.06
CA ALA A 134 5.54 -3.58 3.70
C ALA A 134 4.83 -4.50 2.68
N LYS A 135 4.30 -3.91 1.60
CA LYS A 135 3.62 -4.68 0.53
C LYS A 135 4.54 -5.72 -0.10
N ARG A 136 5.75 -5.32 -0.47
CA ARG A 136 6.74 -6.25 -1.08
C ARG A 136 7.17 -7.35 -0.11
N SER A 137 7.40 -6.98 1.15
CA SER A 137 7.82 -7.93 2.18
C SER A 137 6.75 -8.99 2.45
N LEU A 138 5.49 -8.58 2.50
CA LEU A 138 4.32 -9.45 2.72
C LEU A 138 3.98 -10.32 1.52
N ALA A 139 4.35 -9.90 0.30
CA ALA A 139 4.15 -10.69 -0.91
C ALA A 139 5.08 -11.92 -1.02
N ARG A 140 6.12 -12.02 -0.18
CA ARG A 140 7.06 -13.16 -0.18
C ARG A 140 6.37 -14.44 0.31
N ARG A 141 6.82 -15.60 -0.19
CA ARG A 141 6.19 -16.92 0.05
C ARG A 141 5.99 -17.25 1.53
N LYS A 142 6.96 -16.89 2.39
CA LYS A 142 6.94 -17.16 3.84
C LYS A 142 6.12 -16.17 4.66
N TYR A 143 5.62 -15.11 4.04
CA TYR A 143 4.80 -14.08 4.69
C TYR A 143 3.36 -14.07 4.16
N ILE A 144 3.17 -14.34 2.86
CA ILE A 144 1.86 -14.33 2.22
C ILE A 144 0.91 -15.37 2.81
N CYS A 145 1.45 -16.45 3.39
CA CYS A 145 0.69 -17.47 4.10
C CYS A 145 -0.08 -16.89 5.30
N PHE A 146 0.36 -15.80 5.92
CA PHE A 146 -0.42 -15.15 6.99
C PHE A 146 -1.65 -14.37 6.46
N ILE A 147 -1.73 -14.15 5.14
CA ILE A 147 -2.77 -13.33 4.49
C ILE A 147 -3.72 -14.19 3.66
N GLN A 148 -3.19 -15.07 2.82
CA GLN A 148 -3.94 -15.86 1.84
C GLN A 148 -3.93 -17.34 2.19
N GLU A 149 -5.05 -18.03 1.96
CA GLU A 149 -5.17 -19.48 2.14
C GLU A 149 -4.64 -20.27 0.94
N GLY A 150 -4.10 -21.46 1.19
CA GLY A 150 -3.70 -22.39 0.12
C GLY A 150 -2.26 -22.21 -0.34
N GLY A 151 -1.39 -21.67 0.51
CA GLY A 151 0.04 -21.65 0.26
C GLY A 151 0.67 -23.03 0.50
N ASP A 152 1.64 -23.41 -0.33
CA ASP A 152 2.46 -24.62 -0.18
C ASP A 152 3.27 -24.67 1.15
N VAL A 153 3.23 -23.58 1.92
CA VAL A 153 4.03 -23.34 3.13
C VAL A 153 3.14 -23.06 4.35
N ASP A 154 1.85 -23.39 4.28
CA ASP A 154 0.91 -23.20 5.38
C ASP A 154 1.17 -24.19 6.53
N ASP A 155 1.90 -23.74 7.55
CA ASP A 155 2.03 -24.45 8.82
C ASP A 155 0.83 -24.18 9.76
N GLU A 156 0.71 -24.98 10.82
CA GLU A 156 -0.39 -24.87 11.78
C GLU A 156 -0.41 -23.53 12.53
N GLY A 157 0.77 -22.97 12.84
CA GLY A 157 0.90 -21.67 13.48
C GLY A 157 0.39 -20.52 12.60
N THR A 158 0.66 -20.59 11.30
CA THR A 158 0.17 -19.64 10.30
C THR A 158 -1.36 -19.71 10.16
N LYS A 159 -1.94 -20.92 10.12
CA LYS A 159 -3.40 -21.11 10.08
C LYS A 159 -4.07 -20.56 11.34
N GLU A 160 -3.53 -20.86 12.51
CA GLU A 160 -4.04 -20.35 13.78
C GLU A 160 -3.93 -18.82 13.88
N ALA A 161 -2.84 -18.22 13.38
CA ALA A 161 -2.72 -16.77 13.32
C ALA A 161 -3.77 -16.13 12.40
N ARG A 162 -4.00 -16.73 11.22
CA ARG A 162 -5.02 -16.26 10.26
C ARG A 162 -6.44 -16.39 10.82
N LYS A 163 -6.74 -17.50 11.49
CA LYS A 163 -8.01 -17.74 12.15
C LYS A 163 -8.24 -16.73 13.28
N TRP A 164 -7.23 -16.49 14.11
CA TRP A 164 -7.27 -15.50 15.18
C TRP A 164 -7.54 -14.09 14.65
N LEU A 165 -6.90 -13.68 13.54
CA LEU A 165 -7.16 -12.37 12.91
C LEU A 165 -8.62 -12.14 12.51
N ARG A 166 -9.39 -13.21 12.26
CA ARG A 166 -10.81 -13.15 11.85
C ARG A 166 -11.79 -13.29 13.02
N THR A 167 -11.29 -13.47 14.24
CA THR A 167 -12.12 -13.69 15.43
C THR A 167 -12.43 -12.34 16.09
N PHE A 168 -13.70 -11.94 16.17
CA PHE A 168 -14.14 -10.69 16.80
C PHE A 168 -15.31 -10.94 17.75
#